data_AF-A0A3S4LGD8-F1
#
_entry.id   AF-A0A3S4LGD8-F1
#
_cell.length_a   1.000
_cell.length_b   1.000
_cell.length_c   1.000
_cell.angle_alpha   90.00
_cell.angle_beta   90.00
_cell.angle_gamma   90.00
#
_symmetry.space_group_name_H-M   'P 1'
#
loop_
_entity.id
_entity.type
_entity.pdbx_description
1 polymer ?
#
loop_
_entity_poly.entity_id
_entity_poly.type
_entity_poly.pdbx_seq_one_letter_code
_entity_poly.pdbx_strand_id
1 'polypeptide(L)'
;MRNFENVRRTGDVINESIRYFSQQFIDMPLNQATIDALVESVNGYGRKLIGDGALLGFKAWFDPARNPATELSAGHLLISYKYTVARRWNA
;
A
#
# COMPACT_ATOMS: atom_id res chain seq x y z
N MET A 1 15.69 -10.57 -2.91
CA MET A 1 15.70 -10.59 -1.43
C MET A 1 14.31 -10.97 -0.92
N ARG A 2 14.01 -12.26 -0.77
CA ARG A 2 12.75 -12.78 -0.16
C ARG A 2 13.01 -13.93 0.82
N ASN A 3 14.27 -14.12 1.22
CA ASN A 3 14.73 -15.35 1.87
C ASN A 3 14.65 -15.28 3.41
N PHE A 4 14.46 -14.10 3.99
CA PHE A 4 14.38 -13.93 5.43
C PHE A 4 12.93 -13.82 5.90
N GLU A 5 12.59 -14.55 6.96
CA GLU A 5 11.23 -14.63 7.48
C GLU A 5 10.72 -13.26 7.95
N ASN A 6 11.55 -12.48 8.63
CA ASN A 6 11.16 -11.13 9.08
C ASN A 6 10.73 -10.23 7.91
N VAL A 7 11.40 -10.34 6.76
CA VAL A 7 11.06 -9.57 5.55
C VAL A 7 9.71 -10.00 4.97
N ARG A 8 9.41 -11.30 5.01
CA ARG A 8 8.12 -11.84 4.56
C ARG A 8 7.00 -11.40 5.49
N ARG A 9 7.18 -11.55 6.80
CA ARG A 9 6.19 -11.14 7.83
C ARG A 9 5.88 -9.66 7.80
N THR A 10 6.89 -8.80 7.63
CA THR A 10 6.64 -7.37 7.44
C THR A 10 5.80 -7.11 6.19
N GLY A 11 6.07 -7.81 5.09
CA GLY A 11 5.27 -7.72 3.86
C GLY A 11 3.82 -8.18 4.05
N ASP A 12 3.63 -9.32 4.72
CA ASP A 12 2.32 -9.90 4.99
C ASP A 12 1.47 -8.94 5.84
N VAL A 13 2.03 -8.43 6.94
CA VAL A 13 1.34 -7.49 7.84
C VAL A 13 0.99 -6.19 7.12
N ILE A 14 1.89 -5.63 6.29
CA ILE A 14 1.59 -4.42 5.51
C ILE A 14 0.43 -4.68 4.54
N ASN A 15 0.46 -5.82 3.82
CA ASN A 15 -0.57 -6.17 2.85
C ASN A 15 -1.93 -6.34 3.54
N GLU A 16 -1.96 -7.09 4.64
CA GLU A 16 -3.18 -7.32 5.41
C GLU A 16 -3.74 -6.02 6.01
N SER A 17 -2.87 -5.15 6.53
CA SER A 17 -3.27 -3.85 7.09
C SER A 17 -3.91 -2.95 6.03
N ILE A 18 -3.32 -2.86 4.84
CA ILE A 18 -3.85 -2.08 3.73
C ILE A 18 -5.19 -2.67 3.26
N ARG A 19 -5.28 -4.00 3.16
CA ARG A 19 -6.52 -4.67 2.76
C ARG A 19 -7.65 -4.41 3.75
N TYR A 20 -7.38 -4.51 5.05
CA TYR A 20 -8.38 -4.22 6.08
C TYR A 20 -8.83 -2.75 6.02
N PHE A 21 -7.89 -1.81 5.91
CA PHE A 21 -8.19 -0.38 5.77
C PHE A 21 -9.03 -0.10 4.51
N SER A 22 -8.76 -0.77 3.39
CA SER A 22 -9.47 -0.53 2.13
C SER A 22 -10.97 -0.88 2.18
N GLN A 23 -11.42 -1.71 3.13
CA GLN A 23 -12.81 -2.16 3.22
C GLN A 23 -13.80 -1.01 3.44
N GLN A 24 -13.38 0.06 4.13
CA GLN A 24 -14.24 1.23 4.37
C GLN A 24 -14.58 2.02 3.09
N PHE A 25 -13.82 1.82 2.01
CA PHE A 25 -14.00 2.52 0.73
C PHE A 25 -14.82 1.70 -0.29
N ILE A 26 -15.20 0.46 0.03
CA ILE A 26 -15.92 -0.41 -0.91
C ILE A 26 -17.28 0.18 -1.32
N ASP A 27 -17.97 0.83 -0.39
CA ASP A 27 -19.30 1.40 -0.61
C ASP A 27 -19.25 2.86 -1.11
N MET A 28 -18.05 3.41 -1.31
CA MET A 28 -17.86 4.80 -1.72
C MET A 28 -17.85 4.93 -3.26
N PRO A 29 -18.25 6.10 -3.80
CA PRO A 29 -18.14 6.34 -5.23
C PRO A 29 -16.66 6.32 -5.69
N LEU A 30 -16.40 5.59 -6.77
CA LEU A 30 -15.07 5.52 -7.38
C LEU A 30 -14.83 6.75 -8.27
N ASN A 31 -14.26 7.78 -7.67
CA ASN A 31 -13.84 9.00 -8.36
C ASN A 31 -12.38 9.33 -8.02
N GLN A 32 -11.80 10.30 -8.73
CA GLN A 32 -10.39 10.67 -8.53
C GLN A 32 -10.08 11.13 -7.10
N ALA A 33 -11.00 11.88 -6.47
CA ALA A 33 -10.81 12.36 -5.10
C ALA A 33 -10.75 11.20 -4.08
N THR A 34 -11.61 10.18 -4.23
CA THR A 34 -11.58 8.97 -3.41
C THR A 34 -10.29 8.19 -3.61
N ILE A 35 -9.81 8.08 -4.86
CA ILE A 35 -8.54 7.41 -5.19
C ILE A 35 -7.36 8.15 -4.55
N ASP A 36 -7.30 9.48 -4.67
CA ASP A 36 -6.25 10.31 -4.11
C ASP A 36 -6.24 10.22 -2.57
N ALA A 37 -7.42 10.28 -1.94
CA ALA A 37 -7.56 10.13 -0.49
C ALA A 37 -7.10 8.75 0.00
N LEU A 38 -7.43 7.68 -0.72
CA LEU A 38 -7.00 6.32 -0.41
C LEU A 38 -5.47 6.19 -0.51
N VAL A 39 -4.88 6.66 -1.61
CA VAL A 39 -3.42 6.62 -1.84
C VAL A 39 -2.69 7.42 -0.75
N GLU A 40 -3.19 8.60 -0.41
CA GLU A 40 -2.56 9.47 0.58
C GLU A 40 -2.70 8.89 2.01
N SER A 41 -3.82 8.26 2.33
CA SER A 41 -3.99 7.55 3.60
C SER A 41 -3.00 6.39 3.75
N VAL A 42 -2.81 5.60 2.69
CA VAL A 42 -1.82 4.51 2.67
C VAL A 42 -0.38 5.07 2.77
N ASN A 43 -0.08 6.19 2.11
CA ASN A 43 1.20 6.87 2.28
C ASN A 43 1.40 7.44 3.70
N GLY A 44 0.34 7.89 4.37
CA GLY A 44 0.35 8.29 5.77
C GLY A 44 0.72 7.15 6.70
N TYR A 45 0.13 5.97 6.49
CA TYR A 45 0.53 4.75 7.19
C TYR A 45 2.00 4.40 6.95
N GLY A 46 2.47 4.47 5.71
CA GLY A 46 3.88 4.27 5.36
C GLY A 46 4.84 5.22 6.08
N ARG A 47 4.48 6.52 6.14
CA ARG A 47 5.24 7.55 6.88
C ARG A 47 5.34 7.22 8.37
N LYS A 48 4.23 6.77 8.96
CA LYS A 48 4.21 6.32 10.36
C LYS A 48 5.17 5.15 10.59
N LEU A 49 5.13 4.13 9.73
CA LEU A 49 6.04 2.97 9.85
C LEU A 49 7.53 3.35 9.68
N ILE A 50 7.84 4.35 8.85
CA ILE A 50 9.20 4.88 8.72
C ILE A 50 9.60 5.63 10.00
N GLY A 51 8.71 6.47 10.53
CA GLY A 51 8.93 7.19 11.78
C GLY A 51 9.18 6.27 12.98
N ASP A 52 8.49 5.13 13.03
CA ASP A 52 8.69 4.08 14.04
C ASP A 52 9.97 3.25 13.83
N GLY A 53 10.70 3.45 12.72
CA GLY A 53 11.88 2.66 12.36
C GLY A 53 11.59 1.24 11.85
N ALA A 54 10.32 0.91 11.57
CA ALA A 54 9.92 -0.40 11.04
C ALA A 54 10.27 -0.57 9.55
N LEU A 55 10.31 0.53 8.79
CA LEU A 55 10.67 0.56 7.37
C LEU A 55 11.72 1.63 7.08
N LEU A 56 12.54 1.39 6.06
CA LEU A 56 13.46 2.39 5.51
C LEU A 56 12.80 3.27 4.44
N GLY A 57 11.75 2.76 3.80
CA GLY A 57 11.03 3.49 2.76
C GLY A 57 9.71 2.84 2.41
N PHE A 58 8.76 3.68 1.98
CA PHE A 58 7.42 3.27 1.57
C PHE A 58 6.87 4.26 0.55
N LYS A 59 6.18 3.77 -0.47
CA LYS A 59 5.44 4.60 -1.42
C LYS A 59 4.28 3.81 -2.01
N ALA A 60 3.08 4.38 -1.94
CA ALA A 60 1.89 3.96 -2.67
C ALA A 60 1.55 4.96 -3.78
N TRP A 61 1.01 4.47 -4.89
CA TRP A 61 0.59 5.28 -6.03
C TRP A 61 -0.53 4.61 -6.82
N PHE A 62 -1.33 5.44 -7.48
CA PHE A 62 -2.25 5.03 -8.53
C PHE A 62 -1.51 5.00 -9.87
N ASP A 63 -1.68 3.91 -10.62
CA ASP A 63 -1.09 3.74 -11.94
C ASP A 63 -2.20 3.69 -13.00
N PRO A 64 -2.38 4.75 -13.81
CA PRO A 64 -3.41 4.79 -14.84
C PRO A 64 -3.27 3.66 -15.88
N ALA A 65 -2.04 3.21 -16.16
CA ALA A 65 -1.80 2.13 -17.12
C ALA A 65 -2.33 0.78 -16.63
N ARG A 66 -2.42 0.60 -15.30
CA ARG A 66 -2.98 -0.61 -14.66
C ARG A 66 -4.46 -0.48 -14.31
N ASN A 67 -5.05 0.69 -14.55
CA ASN A 67 -6.44 1.00 -14.22
C ASN A 67 -7.12 1.64 -15.44
N PRO A 68 -7.30 0.89 -16.54
CA PRO A 68 -8.00 1.41 -17.71
C PRO A 68 -9.45 1.73 -17.38
N ALA A 69 -10.05 2.66 -18.13
CA ALA A 69 -11.39 3.18 -17.85
C ALA A 69 -12.48 2.09 -17.81
N THR A 70 -12.31 1.01 -18.58
CA THR A 70 -13.22 -0.15 -18.59
C THR A 70 -13.24 -0.88 -17.25
N GLU A 71 -12.08 -1.09 -16.64
CA GLU A 71 -11.94 -1.76 -15.34
C GLU A 71 -12.45 -0.87 -14.21
N LEU A 72 -12.13 0.42 -14.24
CA LEU A 72 -12.64 1.39 -13.28
C LEU A 72 -14.17 1.47 -13.34
N SER A 73 -14.75 1.45 -14.54
CA SER A 73 -16.21 1.46 -14.73
C SER A 73 -16.87 0.16 -14.25
N ALA A 74 -16.14 -0.95 -14.24
CA ALA A 74 -16.56 -2.22 -13.64
C ALA A 74 -16.36 -2.27 -12.11
N GLY A 75 -15.85 -1.18 -11.50
CA GLY A 75 -15.58 -1.10 -10.07
C GLY A 75 -14.26 -1.75 -9.63
N HIS A 76 -13.36 -2.05 -10.58
CA HIS A 76 -12.05 -2.64 -10.29
C HIS A 76 -10.99 -1.54 -10.14
N LEU A 77 -10.46 -1.40 -8.93
CA LEU A 77 -9.38 -0.45 -8.60
C LEU A 77 -8.15 -1.21 -8.10
N LEU A 78 -6.99 -0.90 -8.68
CA LEU A 78 -5.68 -1.41 -8.26
C LEU A 78 -4.80 -0.27 -7.76
N ILE A 79 -4.43 -0.34 -6.48
CA ILE A 79 -3.41 0.53 -5.88
C ILE A 79 -2.09 -0.22 -5.81
N SER A 80 -1.03 0.43 -6.28
CA SER A 80 0.33 -0.11 -6.23
C SER A 80 1.07 0.43 -5.02
N TYR A 81 1.89 -0.41 -4.39
CA TYR A 81 2.78 0.05 -3.33
C TYR A 81 4.13 -0.67 -3.38
N LYS A 82 5.15 0.01 -2.87
CA LYS A 82 6.49 -0.54 -2.66
C LYS A 82 6.98 -0.17 -1.26
N TYR A 83 7.73 -1.07 -0.65
CA TYR A 83 8.31 -0.87 0.67
C TYR A 83 9.74 -1.40 0.69
N THR A 84 10.56 -0.79 1.54
CA THR A 84 11.94 -1.19 1.79
C THR A 84 12.05 -1.53 3.27
N VAL A 85 12.29 -2.81 3.54
CA VAL A 85 12.54 -3.31 4.89
C VAL A 85 13.94 -2.97 5.36
N ALA A 86 14.12 -2.77 6.67
CA ALA A 86 15.44 -2.69 7.25
C ALA A 86 16.14 -4.06 7.16
N ARG A 87 17.31 -4.09 6.51
CA ARG A 87 18.24 -5.22 6.67
C ARG A 87 18.80 -5.13 8.09
N ARG A 88 18.68 -6.21 8.87
CA ARG A 88 19.45 -6.35 10.12
C ARG A 88 20.94 -6.24 9.76
N TRP A 89 21.57 -5.12 10.12
CA TRP A 89 23.03 -5.04 10.24
C TRP A 89 23.40 -5.52 11.64
N ASN A 90 24.50 -6.28 11.72
CA ASN A 90 25.10 -6.96 12.88
C ASN A 90 24.61 -8.40 13.12
N ALA A 91 25.28 -9.32 12.44
CA ALA A 91 25.83 -10.55 13.00
C ALA A 91 27.27 -10.68 12.47
#